data_AF-A0A0C9X2T9-F1
#
_entry.id   AF-A0A0C9X2T9-F1
#
_cell.length_a   1.000
_cell.length_b   1.000
_cell.length_c   1.000
_cell.angle_alpha   90.00
_cell.angle_beta   90.00
_cell.angle_gamma   90.00
#
_symmetry.space_group_name_H-M   'P 1'
#
loop_
_entity.id
_entity.type
_entity.pdbx_description
1 polymer ?
#
loop_
_entity_poly.entity_id
_entity_poly.type
_entity_poly.pdbx_seq_one_letter_code
_entity_poly.pdbx_strand_id
1 'polypeptide(L)'
;MEEKEAIGLLLRASCLASPTLNVQVEAAKIVKELFCFPLAIDQAGAYIASGATTIEDYLAKYSEHRKTLLSHSEFTGASKYNRTVYETWELSYKEIQQKAESYDSHKANAANSAMLLLELFPFFHHEEMTEDIFCYAALAKDDETPISNLPLASSLLDRRLLPLSEKGTWDNFIFREGIRILLSFSLIRRGSSDNVHAMHPLVHTWGRDRLTLNKRKKCCLMAYVTLACSLRWDAGQPYGFQRTLVTHVRANMEYFKSENNQDIVSYMDDAYANFGRLLWEQGYSREAEQLEMQVLDARNRILGVEHP
;
A
#
# COMPACT_ATOMS: atom_id res chain seq x y z
N MET A 1 -7.82 20.49 -0.24
CA MET A 1 -8.14 21.66 0.62
C MET A 1 -6.82 22.29 1.00
N GLU A 2 -6.72 23.61 0.94
CA GLU A 2 -5.49 24.31 1.33
C GLU A 2 -5.25 24.18 2.84
N GLU A 3 -3.99 24.13 3.28
CA GLU A 3 -3.64 23.88 4.68
C GLU A 3 -4.26 24.92 5.63
N LYS A 4 -4.30 26.20 5.22
CA LYS A 4 -4.93 27.27 6.01
C LYS A 4 -6.42 27.06 6.21
N GLU A 5 -7.13 26.62 5.16
CA GLU A 5 -8.55 26.32 5.24
C GLU A 5 -8.80 25.10 6.12
N ALA A 6 -7.92 24.11 6.02
CA ALA A 6 -7.95 22.89 6.82
C ALA A 6 -7.77 23.16 8.32
N ILE A 7 -6.82 24.03 8.69
CA ILE A 7 -6.63 24.50 10.07
C ILE A 7 -7.89 25.23 10.55
N GLY A 8 -8.44 26.13 9.73
CA GLY A 8 -9.68 26.85 10.05
C GLY A 8 -10.89 25.92 10.20
N LEU A 9 -10.95 24.81 9.46
CA LEU A 9 -11.97 23.78 9.64
C LEU A 9 -11.81 23.06 10.98
N LEU A 10 -10.60 22.58 11.30
CA LEU A 10 -10.33 21.86 12.54
C LEU A 10 -10.71 22.71 13.76
N LEU A 11 -10.23 23.95 13.82
CA LEU A 11 -10.44 24.83 14.97
C LEU A 11 -11.93 25.14 15.20
N ARG A 12 -12.70 25.31 14.13
CA ARG A 12 -14.16 25.50 14.22
C ARG A 12 -14.85 24.24 14.72
N ALA A 13 -14.50 23.08 14.16
CA ALA A 13 -15.06 21.79 14.57
C ALA A 13 -14.69 21.43 16.02
N SER A 14 -13.53 21.87 16.51
CA SER A 14 -13.09 21.73 17.90
C SER A 14 -13.69 22.75 18.89
N CYS A 15 -14.55 23.68 18.43
CA CYS A 15 -15.06 24.79 19.24
C CYS A 15 -13.98 25.72 19.84
N LEU A 16 -12.82 25.85 19.17
CA LEU A 16 -11.68 26.68 19.60
C LEU A 16 -11.65 28.02 18.85
N ALA A 17 -12.65 28.88 19.10
CA ALA A 17 -12.90 30.11 18.34
C ALA A 17 -11.86 31.24 18.52
N SER A 18 -10.94 31.14 19.47
CA SER A 18 -9.86 32.11 19.70
C SER A 18 -8.56 31.39 20.07
N PRO A 19 -7.90 30.76 19.08
CA PRO A 19 -6.76 29.88 19.34
C PRO A 19 -5.52 30.67 19.72
N THR A 20 -4.85 30.26 20.80
CA THR A 20 -3.50 30.71 21.11
C THR A 20 -2.52 30.25 20.02
N LEU A 21 -1.31 30.83 19.99
CA LEU A 21 -0.27 30.39 19.05
C LEU A 21 0.02 28.88 19.17
N ASN A 22 0.00 28.33 20.39
CA ASN A 22 0.20 26.91 20.63
C ASN A 22 -0.89 26.05 19.97
N VAL A 23 -2.16 26.43 20.14
CA VAL A 23 -3.30 25.73 19.54
C VAL A 23 -3.21 25.74 18.01
N GLN A 24 -2.76 26.84 17.39
CA GLN A 24 -2.55 26.88 15.94
C GLN A 24 -1.45 25.94 15.46
N VAL A 25 -0.36 25.82 16.23
CA VAL A 25 0.74 24.90 15.93
C VAL A 25 0.27 23.45 16.01
N GLU A 26 -0.45 23.07 17.07
CA GLU A 26 -0.98 21.70 17.18
C GLU A 26 -2.03 21.40 16.10
N ALA A 27 -2.91 22.36 15.79
CA ALA A 27 -3.88 22.23 14.71
C ALA A 27 -3.19 21.96 13.36
N ALA A 28 -2.09 22.66 13.06
CA ALA A 28 -1.33 22.45 11.83
C ALA A 28 -0.73 21.03 11.77
N LYS A 29 -0.20 20.51 12.87
CA LYS A 29 0.30 19.14 12.93
C LYS A 29 -0.80 18.11 12.68
N ILE A 30 -1.97 18.28 13.29
CA ILE A 30 -3.13 17.39 13.09
C ILE A 30 -3.60 17.42 11.65
N VAL A 31 -3.78 18.61 11.08
CA VAL A 31 -4.20 18.79 9.68
C VAL A 31 -3.23 18.11 8.72
N LYS A 32 -1.92 18.24 8.98
CA LYS A 32 -0.88 17.60 8.18
C LYS A 32 -0.95 16.06 8.28
N GLU A 33 -1.10 15.52 9.49
CA GLU A 33 -1.25 14.07 9.71
C GLU A 33 -2.53 13.51 9.09
N LEU A 34 -3.59 14.33 9.00
CA LEU A 34 -4.85 13.98 8.33
C LEU A 34 -4.86 14.35 6.84
N PHE A 35 -3.71 14.73 6.29
CA PHE A 35 -3.49 15.02 4.86
C PHE A 35 -4.49 16.03 4.29
N CYS A 36 -4.87 17.04 5.09
CA CYS A 36 -5.86 18.04 4.70
C CYS A 36 -7.20 17.44 4.23
N PHE A 37 -7.54 16.22 4.65
CA PHE A 37 -8.77 15.54 4.25
C PHE A 37 -9.96 16.08 5.04
N PRO A 38 -10.91 16.81 4.41
CA PRO A 38 -11.91 17.58 5.14
C PRO A 38 -12.75 16.75 6.12
N LEU A 39 -13.18 15.56 5.69
CA LEU A 39 -14.00 14.68 6.52
C LEU A 39 -13.24 14.14 7.74
N ALA A 40 -11.94 13.85 7.60
CA ALA A 40 -11.13 13.40 8.74
C ALA A 40 -10.85 14.53 9.72
N ILE A 41 -10.62 15.74 9.20
CA ILE A 41 -10.40 16.94 10.01
C ILE A 41 -11.64 17.30 10.82
N ASP A 42 -12.80 17.28 10.19
CA ASP A 42 -14.07 17.59 10.83
C ASP A 42 -14.41 16.57 11.94
N GLN A 43 -14.18 15.29 11.67
CA GLN A 43 -14.30 14.21 12.66
C GLN A 43 -13.29 14.35 13.82
N ALA A 44 -12.04 14.71 13.53
CA ALA A 44 -11.03 14.99 14.55
C ALA A 44 -11.43 16.18 15.43
N GLY A 45 -11.94 17.24 14.81
CA GLY A 45 -12.41 18.42 15.52
C GLY A 45 -13.56 18.10 16.46
N ALA A 46 -14.56 17.36 15.98
CA ALA A 46 -15.67 16.91 16.80
C ALA A 46 -15.24 15.99 17.96
N TYR A 47 -14.24 15.12 17.75
CA TYR A 47 -13.66 14.30 18.81
C TYR A 47 -13.03 15.16 19.91
N ILE A 48 -12.29 16.21 19.54
CA ILE A 48 -11.69 17.17 20.49
C ILE A 48 -12.80 17.96 21.22
N ALA A 49 -13.82 18.44 20.50
CA ALA A 49 -14.92 19.20 21.08
C ALA A 49 -15.74 18.39 22.10
N SER A 50 -15.77 17.05 21.98
CA SER A 50 -16.45 16.19 22.94
C SER A 50 -15.79 16.16 24.33
N GLY A 51 -14.55 16.64 24.45
CA GLY A 51 -13.76 16.57 25.69
C GLY A 51 -13.07 15.21 25.92
N ALA A 52 -13.19 14.26 24.98
CA ALA A 52 -12.50 12.97 25.06
C ALA A 52 -10.96 13.08 24.95
N THR A 53 -10.46 14.19 24.40
CA THR A 53 -9.04 14.53 24.30
C THR A 53 -8.84 16.04 24.16
N THR A 54 -7.63 16.51 24.46
CA THR A 54 -7.17 17.87 24.13
C THR A 54 -6.63 17.91 22.70
N ILE A 55 -6.44 19.12 22.14
CA ILE A 55 -5.79 19.26 20.83
C ILE A 55 -4.32 18.84 20.89
N GLU A 56 -3.65 19.07 22.01
CA GLU A 56 -2.26 18.68 22.26
C GLU A 56 -2.10 17.14 22.29
N ASP A 57 -3.04 16.43 22.93
CA ASP A 57 -2.96 14.97 23.11
C ASP A 57 -3.59 14.19 21.95
N TYR A 58 -4.29 14.86 21.02
CA TYR A 58 -5.02 14.20 19.93
C TYR A 58 -4.11 13.29 19.10
N LEU A 59 -2.92 13.76 18.71
CA LEU A 59 -2.01 13.00 17.85
C LEU A 59 -1.49 11.72 18.51
N ALA A 60 -1.25 11.74 19.83
CA ALA A 60 -0.86 10.55 20.58
C ALA A 60 -1.97 9.49 20.51
N LYS A 61 -3.21 9.89 20.82
CA LYS A 61 -4.38 9.00 20.69
C LYS A 61 -4.61 8.54 19.26
N TYR A 62 -4.38 9.42 18.29
CA TYR A 62 -4.52 9.10 16.87
C TYR A 62 -3.53 8.02 16.44
N SER A 63 -2.28 8.12 16.86
CA SER A 63 -1.26 7.12 16.56
C SER A 63 -1.62 5.73 17.10
N GLU A 64 -2.22 5.66 18.29
CA GLU A 64 -2.56 4.38 18.96
C GLU A 64 -3.91 3.81 18.52
N HIS A 65 -4.88 4.67 18.25
CA HIS A 65 -6.28 4.29 18.06
C HIS A 65 -6.87 4.76 16.74
N ARG A 66 -6.04 5.03 15.73
CA ARG A 66 -6.43 5.54 14.40
C ARG A 66 -7.69 4.89 13.84
N LYS A 67 -7.71 3.56 13.73
CA LYS A 67 -8.84 2.80 13.18
C LYS A 67 -10.13 3.07 13.96
N THR A 68 -10.05 3.05 15.28
CA THR A 68 -11.20 3.32 16.17
C THR A 68 -11.68 4.74 15.96
N LEU A 69 -10.79 5.73 15.98
CA LEU A 69 -11.14 7.14 15.83
C LEU A 69 -11.78 7.44 14.47
N LEU A 70 -11.22 6.91 13.37
CA LEU A 70 -11.74 7.13 12.02
C LEU A 70 -13.01 6.32 11.69
N SER A 71 -13.39 5.38 12.55
CA SER A 71 -14.64 4.59 12.45
C SER A 71 -15.68 4.99 13.50
N HIS A 72 -15.42 6.01 14.31
CA HIS A 72 -16.20 6.28 15.52
C HIS A 72 -17.56 6.90 15.20
N SER A 73 -18.63 6.12 15.37
CA SER A 73 -20.00 6.46 14.92
C SER A 73 -20.60 7.69 15.60
N GLU A 74 -20.19 8.03 16.82
CA GLU A 74 -20.66 9.25 17.53
C GLU A 74 -20.27 10.55 16.79
N PHE A 75 -19.29 10.51 15.90
CA PHE A 75 -18.82 11.69 15.15
C PHE A 75 -19.33 11.72 13.71
N THR A 76 -20.28 10.85 13.36
CA THR A 76 -20.97 10.85 12.06
C THR A 76 -21.61 12.20 11.75
N GLY A 77 -22.25 12.81 12.75
CA GLY A 77 -22.98 14.07 12.64
C GLY A 77 -22.13 15.34 12.46
N ALA A 78 -20.80 15.24 12.56
CA ALA A 78 -19.92 16.35 12.22
C ALA A 78 -20.00 16.66 10.70
N SER A 79 -20.08 15.60 9.90
CA SER A 79 -20.16 15.72 8.45
C SER A 79 -21.59 15.91 7.93
N LYS A 80 -21.74 16.65 6.83
CA LYS A 80 -23.02 16.74 6.08
C LYS A 80 -23.56 15.37 5.64
N TYR A 81 -22.70 14.36 5.57
CA TYR A 81 -23.01 13.03 5.06
C TYR A 81 -23.46 12.06 6.16
N ASN A 82 -23.40 12.46 7.43
CA ASN A 82 -23.70 11.64 8.59
C ASN A 82 -22.97 10.28 8.59
N ARG A 83 -21.70 10.27 8.15
CA ARG A 83 -20.85 9.09 8.04
C ARG A 83 -19.43 9.41 8.47
N THR A 84 -18.76 8.43 9.06
CA THR A 84 -17.33 8.53 9.35
C THR A 84 -16.50 8.38 8.08
N VAL A 85 -15.22 8.71 8.21
CA VAL A 85 -14.23 8.51 7.15
C VAL A 85 -14.20 7.04 6.69
N TYR A 86 -14.05 6.09 7.61
CA TYR A 86 -13.93 4.67 7.25
C TYR A 86 -15.25 4.11 6.71
N GLU A 87 -16.40 4.51 7.25
CA GLU A 87 -17.71 4.08 6.73
C GLU A 87 -17.95 4.53 5.28
N THR A 88 -17.45 5.70 4.90
CA THR A 88 -17.56 6.21 3.52
C THR A 88 -16.83 5.30 2.53
N TRP A 89 -15.61 4.87 2.87
CA TRP A 89 -14.84 3.95 2.02
C TRP A 89 -15.36 2.52 2.09
N GLU A 90 -15.83 2.06 3.24
CA GLU A 90 -16.49 0.75 3.37
C GLU A 90 -17.77 0.66 2.54
N LEU A 91 -18.52 1.75 2.38
CA LEU A 91 -19.66 1.78 1.47
C LEU A 91 -19.23 1.57 0.02
N SER A 92 -18.17 2.27 -0.42
CA SER A 92 -17.61 2.08 -1.78
C SER A 92 -17.11 0.65 -1.99
N TYR A 93 -16.45 0.06 -0.99
CA TYR A 93 -16.02 -1.33 -1.04
C TYR A 93 -17.20 -2.31 -1.19
N LYS A 94 -18.28 -2.12 -0.41
CA LYS A 94 -19.49 -2.96 -0.50
C LYS A 94 -20.12 -2.90 -1.88
N GLU A 95 -20.16 -1.73 -2.51
CA GLU A 95 -20.65 -1.57 -3.88
C GLU A 95 -19.77 -2.33 -4.89
N ILE A 96 -18.45 -2.32 -4.72
CA ILE A 96 -17.53 -3.13 -5.55
C ILE A 96 -17.78 -4.62 -5.32
N GLN A 97 -17.96 -5.05 -4.07
CA GLN A 97 -18.25 -6.44 -3.73
C GLN A 97 -19.56 -6.93 -4.38
N GLN A 98 -20.62 -6.12 -4.35
CA GLN A 98 -21.87 -6.45 -5.06
C GLN A 98 -21.66 -6.57 -6.58
N LYS A 99 -20.81 -5.72 -7.18
CA LYS A 99 -20.45 -5.84 -8.60
C LYS A 99 -19.67 -7.11 -8.90
N ALA A 100 -18.89 -7.63 -7.95
CA ALA A 100 -18.17 -8.89 -8.09
C ALA A 100 -19.09 -10.12 -8.12
N GLU A 101 -20.33 -10.00 -7.62
CA GLU A 101 -21.37 -11.03 -7.64
C GLU A 101 -22.27 -10.95 -8.89
N SER A 102 -21.94 -10.09 -9.85
CA SER A 102 -22.72 -9.92 -11.08
C SER A 102 -22.75 -11.18 -11.95
N TYR A 103 -23.90 -11.48 -12.57
CA TYR A 103 -24.02 -12.51 -13.61
C TYR A 103 -23.19 -12.22 -14.87
N ASP A 104 -22.86 -10.94 -15.09
CA ASP A 104 -21.97 -10.51 -16.18
C ASP A 104 -20.52 -10.80 -15.77
N SER A 105 -19.94 -11.84 -16.36
CA SER A 105 -18.59 -12.31 -16.03
C SER A 105 -17.53 -11.24 -16.21
N HIS A 106 -17.70 -10.34 -17.18
CA HIS A 106 -16.75 -9.25 -17.40
C HIS A 106 -16.80 -8.24 -16.24
N LYS A 107 -18.01 -7.83 -15.82
CA LYS A 107 -18.17 -6.93 -14.65
C LYS A 107 -17.70 -7.58 -13.36
N ALA A 108 -18.02 -8.87 -13.17
CA ALA A 108 -17.58 -9.62 -12.02
C ALA A 108 -16.04 -9.70 -11.95
N ASN A 109 -15.38 -10.02 -13.07
CA ASN A 109 -13.92 -10.08 -13.14
C ASN A 109 -13.26 -8.71 -12.90
N ALA A 110 -13.80 -7.63 -13.48
CA ALA A 110 -13.32 -6.28 -13.23
C ALA A 110 -13.43 -5.90 -11.75
N ALA A 111 -14.56 -6.19 -11.10
CA ALA A 111 -14.77 -5.90 -9.69
C ALA A 111 -13.86 -6.75 -8.78
N ASN A 112 -13.68 -8.05 -9.08
CA ASN A 112 -12.72 -8.90 -8.38
C ASN A 112 -11.27 -8.39 -8.53
N SER A 113 -10.90 -7.91 -9.71
CA SER A 113 -9.60 -7.26 -9.94
C SER A 113 -9.47 -5.98 -9.11
N ALA A 114 -10.51 -5.14 -9.06
CA ALA A 114 -10.51 -3.93 -8.25
C ALA A 114 -10.34 -4.25 -6.75
N MET A 115 -11.03 -5.26 -6.24
CA MET A 115 -10.89 -5.72 -4.86
C MET A 115 -9.47 -6.19 -4.59
N LEU A 116 -8.90 -7.03 -5.45
CA LEU A 116 -7.54 -7.55 -5.27
C LEU A 116 -6.49 -6.43 -5.30
N LEU A 117 -6.62 -5.47 -6.21
CA LEU A 117 -5.77 -4.28 -6.27
C LEU A 117 -5.89 -3.43 -5.01
N LEU A 118 -7.11 -3.24 -4.49
CA LEU A 118 -7.35 -2.48 -3.26
C LEU A 118 -6.79 -3.18 -2.01
N GLU A 119 -6.76 -4.51 -1.99
CA GLU A 119 -6.09 -5.27 -0.91
C GLU A 119 -4.56 -5.23 -1.05
N LEU A 120 -4.02 -5.13 -2.27
CA LEU A 120 -2.58 -5.22 -2.55
C LEU A 120 -1.86 -3.86 -2.51
N PHE A 121 -2.42 -2.82 -3.13
CA PHE A 121 -1.88 -1.46 -3.19
C PHE A 121 -1.43 -0.89 -1.83
N PRO A 122 -2.15 -1.15 -0.72
CA PRO A 122 -1.73 -0.73 0.61
C PRO A 122 -0.38 -1.29 1.11
N PHE A 123 0.23 -2.24 0.41
CA PHE A 123 1.53 -2.82 0.77
C PHE A 123 2.65 -2.38 -0.17
N PHE A 124 2.36 -1.47 -1.09
CA PHE A 124 3.34 -0.70 -1.84
C PHE A 124 3.52 0.67 -1.19
N HIS A 125 4.49 1.46 -1.66
CA HIS A 125 4.46 2.90 -1.41
C HIS A 125 3.17 3.54 -2.00
N HIS A 126 2.58 4.52 -1.31
CA HIS A 126 1.27 5.09 -1.66
C HIS A 126 1.28 6.02 -2.88
N GLU A 127 2.46 6.34 -3.42
CA GLU A 127 2.65 7.11 -4.65
C GLU A 127 3.42 6.29 -5.69
N GLU A 128 3.32 6.71 -6.95
CA GLU A 128 4.04 6.13 -8.09
C GLU A 128 3.80 4.62 -8.34
N MET A 129 2.63 4.09 -7.97
CA MET A 129 2.25 2.70 -8.26
C MET A 129 2.07 2.50 -9.77
N THR A 130 3.14 2.09 -10.45
CA THR A 130 3.18 1.89 -11.90
C THR A 130 2.67 0.49 -12.30
N GLU A 131 1.89 0.43 -13.38
CA GLU A 131 1.49 -0.82 -14.03
C GLU A 131 2.70 -1.65 -14.50
N ASP A 132 3.85 -1.01 -14.70
CA ASP A 132 5.08 -1.67 -15.15
C ASP A 132 5.58 -2.71 -14.13
N ILE A 133 5.29 -2.54 -12.83
CA ILE A 133 5.60 -3.53 -11.80
C ILE A 133 4.93 -4.87 -12.15
N PHE A 134 3.64 -4.81 -12.51
CA PHE A 134 2.86 -5.99 -12.88
C PHE A 134 3.25 -6.52 -14.25
N CYS A 135 3.53 -5.63 -15.21
CA CYS A 135 4.02 -6.02 -16.53
C CYS A 135 5.31 -6.85 -16.43
N TYR A 136 6.31 -6.36 -15.70
CA TYR A 136 7.57 -7.07 -15.56
C TYR A 136 7.42 -8.35 -14.74
N ALA A 137 6.62 -8.34 -13.67
CA ALA A 137 6.35 -9.54 -12.88
C ALA A 137 5.64 -10.62 -13.69
N ALA A 138 4.70 -10.27 -14.58
CA ALA A 138 4.03 -11.23 -15.45
C ALA A 138 5.01 -11.93 -16.42
N LEU A 139 6.06 -11.21 -16.83
CA LEU A 139 7.09 -11.68 -17.74
C LEU A 139 8.28 -12.34 -17.02
N ALA A 140 8.23 -12.45 -15.69
CA ALA A 140 9.21 -13.21 -14.94
C ALA A 140 9.18 -14.66 -15.42
N LYS A 141 10.34 -15.15 -15.86
CA LYS A 141 10.49 -16.55 -16.21
C LYS A 141 10.55 -17.35 -14.92
N ASP A 142 9.81 -18.46 -14.87
CA ASP A 142 10.12 -19.51 -13.92
C ASP A 142 11.50 -20.02 -14.38
N ASP A 143 12.56 -19.81 -13.59
CA ASP A 143 13.84 -20.43 -13.92
C ASP A 143 13.61 -21.94 -13.94
N GLU A 144 13.61 -22.52 -15.15
CA GLU A 144 13.46 -23.95 -15.34
C GLU A 144 14.67 -24.61 -14.68
N THR A 145 14.38 -25.31 -13.58
CA THR A 145 15.27 -25.95 -12.60
C THR A 145 15.65 -25.08 -11.40
N PRO A 146 15.05 -25.33 -10.22
CA PRO A 146 15.68 -24.94 -8.97
C PRO A 146 16.97 -25.76 -8.89
N ILE A 147 18.11 -25.14 -9.23
CA ILE A 147 19.43 -25.75 -9.07
C ILE A 147 19.71 -26.06 -7.58
N SER A 148 18.88 -25.53 -6.66
CA SER A 148 19.05 -25.62 -5.21
C SER A 148 17.71 -25.75 -4.45
N ASN A 149 17.75 -26.26 -3.21
CA ASN A 149 16.61 -26.33 -2.28
C ASN A 149 16.25 -24.96 -1.65
N LEU A 150 16.57 -23.85 -2.31
CA LEU A 150 16.34 -22.51 -1.78
C LEU A 150 14.88 -22.08 -1.99
N PRO A 151 14.26 -21.41 -1.00
CA PRO A 151 12.92 -20.83 -1.17
C PRO A 151 12.97 -19.66 -2.16
N LEU A 152 12.08 -19.64 -3.15
CA LEU A 152 12.05 -18.62 -4.21
C LEU A 152 10.71 -17.85 -4.19
N ALA A 153 10.77 -16.53 -4.29
CA ALA A 153 9.63 -15.65 -4.44
C ALA A 153 8.86 -15.93 -5.72
N SER A 154 9.56 -16.18 -6.82
CA SER A 154 8.96 -16.58 -8.11
C SER A 154 7.99 -17.77 -7.98
N SER A 155 8.30 -18.75 -7.12
CA SER A 155 7.43 -19.90 -6.86
C SER A 155 6.11 -19.55 -6.16
N LEU A 156 6.01 -18.37 -5.56
CA LEU A 156 4.86 -17.87 -4.81
C LEU A 156 4.13 -16.74 -5.55
N LEU A 157 4.51 -16.45 -6.80
CA LEU A 157 3.93 -15.36 -7.58
C LEU A 157 2.45 -15.62 -7.88
N ASP A 158 1.58 -14.76 -7.35
CA ASP A 158 0.15 -14.82 -7.62
C ASP A 158 -0.16 -14.28 -9.03
N ARG A 159 -0.60 -15.16 -9.92
CA ARG A 159 -0.83 -14.84 -11.33
C ARG A 159 -2.22 -14.24 -11.63
N ARG A 160 -3.09 -14.01 -10.62
CA ARG A 160 -4.47 -13.50 -10.85
C ARG A 160 -4.52 -12.12 -11.52
N LEU A 161 -3.52 -11.27 -11.28
CA LEU A 161 -3.37 -9.95 -11.92
C LEU A 161 -2.42 -9.97 -13.13
N LEU A 162 -1.83 -11.13 -13.42
CA LEU A 162 -0.71 -11.28 -14.35
C LEU A 162 -1.01 -12.24 -15.52
N PRO A 163 -2.23 -12.25 -16.12
CA PRO A 163 -2.49 -13.15 -17.23
C PRO A 163 -1.62 -12.77 -18.44
N LEU A 164 -1.20 -13.77 -19.20
CA LEU A 164 -0.46 -13.57 -20.45
C LEU A 164 -1.41 -13.75 -21.63
N SER A 165 -1.23 -12.90 -22.65
CA SER A 165 -1.87 -13.08 -23.95
C SER A 165 -1.25 -14.25 -24.72
N GLU A 166 -1.90 -14.65 -25.82
CA GLU A 166 -1.38 -15.68 -26.74
C GLU A 166 0.03 -15.37 -27.29
N LYS A 167 0.43 -14.09 -27.31
CA LYS A 167 1.76 -13.64 -27.76
C LYS A 167 2.81 -13.66 -26.65
N GLY A 168 2.46 -14.10 -25.45
CA GLY A 168 3.36 -14.09 -24.29
C GLY A 168 3.60 -12.69 -23.69
N THR A 169 2.80 -11.68 -24.07
CA THR A 169 2.82 -10.35 -23.42
C THR A 169 1.77 -10.27 -22.32
N TRP A 170 1.99 -9.47 -21.29
CA TRP A 170 1.01 -9.24 -20.22
C TRP A 170 -0.32 -8.70 -20.79
N ASP A 171 -1.41 -9.41 -20.50
CA ASP A 171 -2.76 -8.96 -20.78
C ASP A 171 -3.30 -8.16 -19.59
N ASN A 172 -3.26 -6.84 -19.71
CA ASN A 172 -3.68 -5.94 -18.64
C ASN A 172 -5.16 -5.53 -18.73
N PHE A 173 -5.97 -6.16 -19.58
CA PHE A 173 -7.34 -5.69 -19.82
C PHE A 173 -8.21 -5.71 -18.55
N ILE A 174 -8.28 -6.85 -17.86
CA ILE A 174 -9.05 -6.99 -16.60
C ILE A 174 -8.42 -6.16 -15.48
N PHE A 175 -7.08 -6.08 -15.43
CA PHE A 175 -6.36 -5.23 -14.49
C PHE A 175 -6.81 -3.76 -14.62
N ARG A 176 -6.82 -3.22 -15.84
CA ARG A 176 -7.21 -1.84 -16.13
C ARG A 176 -8.69 -1.57 -15.88
N GLU A 177 -9.54 -2.56 -16.10
CA GLU A 177 -10.95 -2.45 -15.69
C GLU A 177 -11.10 -2.38 -14.17
N GLY A 178 -10.27 -3.11 -13.42
CA GLY A 178 -10.17 -2.97 -11.96
C GLY A 178 -9.72 -1.56 -11.54
N ILE A 179 -8.67 -1.03 -12.15
CA ILE A 179 -8.20 0.35 -11.95
C ILE A 179 -9.32 1.37 -12.25
N ARG A 180 -10.07 1.18 -13.35
CA ARG A 180 -11.19 2.04 -13.73
C ARG A 180 -12.28 2.06 -12.66
N ILE A 181 -12.60 0.92 -12.07
CA ILE A 181 -13.54 0.85 -10.94
C ILE A 181 -13.00 1.62 -9.73
N LEU A 182 -11.74 1.40 -9.32
CA LEU A 182 -11.16 2.10 -8.17
C LEU A 182 -11.10 3.62 -8.36
N LEU A 183 -10.78 4.08 -9.58
CA LEU A 183 -10.84 5.50 -9.95
C LEU A 183 -12.26 6.05 -9.87
N SER A 184 -13.28 5.29 -10.32
CA SER A 184 -14.68 5.74 -10.27
C SER A 184 -15.21 5.97 -8.85
N PHE A 185 -14.65 5.27 -7.86
CA PHE A 185 -14.93 5.46 -6.44
C PHE A 185 -13.94 6.40 -5.74
N SER A 186 -12.99 7.00 -6.48
CA SER A 186 -11.94 7.87 -5.95
C SER A 186 -11.09 7.21 -4.84
N LEU A 187 -10.97 5.87 -4.85
CA LEU A 187 -10.13 5.12 -3.92
C LEU A 187 -8.65 5.21 -4.32
N ILE A 188 -8.39 5.43 -5.61
CA ILE A 188 -7.06 5.77 -6.15
C ILE A 188 -7.19 7.01 -7.03
N ARG A 189 -6.05 7.61 -7.36
CA ARG A 189 -5.92 8.75 -8.27
C ARG A 189 -4.91 8.44 -9.36
N ARG A 190 -5.07 9.06 -10.53
CA ARG A 190 -4.05 9.04 -11.59
C ARG A 190 -2.81 9.82 -11.15
N GLY A 191 -1.65 9.36 -11.56
CA GLY A 191 -0.34 9.94 -11.29
C GLY A 191 0.15 10.82 -12.43
N SER A 192 1.48 10.81 -12.63
CA SER A 192 2.18 11.59 -13.65
C SER A 192 1.92 11.11 -15.09
N SER A 193 1.53 9.85 -15.26
CA SER A 193 1.19 9.22 -16.54
C SER A 193 0.00 8.27 -16.38
N ASP A 194 -0.59 7.84 -17.50
CA ASP A 194 -1.79 6.98 -17.50
C ASP A 194 -1.57 5.62 -16.82
N ASN A 195 -0.34 5.11 -16.82
CA ASN A 195 0.05 3.85 -16.19
C ASN A 195 0.52 4.01 -14.74
N VAL A 196 0.50 5.22 -14.18
CA VAL A 196 0.95 5.48 -12.81
C VAL A 196 -0.24 5.90 -11.96
N HIS A 197 -0.38 5.28 -10.80
CA HIS A 197 -1.49 5.53 -9.87
C HIS A 197 -0.95 5.89 -8.49
N ALA A 198 -1.77 6.55 -7.69
CA ALA A 198 -1.46 6.84 -6.29
C ALA A 198 -2.71 6.61 -5.43
N MET A 199 -2.49 6.35 -4.15
CA MET A 199 -3.54 6.20 -3.16
C MET A 199 -3.40 7.30 -2.12
N HIS A 200 -4.52 7.91 -1.72
CA HIS A 200 -4.47 8.88 -0.63
C HIS A 200 -3.98 8.18 0.65
N PRO A 201 -3.05 8.75 1.44
CA PRO A 201 -2.44 8.04 2.59
C PRO A 201 -3.43 7.52 3.63
N LEU A 202 -4.57 8.19 3.83
CA LEU A 202 -5.64 7.68 4.69
C LEU A 202 -6.41 6.49 4.06
N VAL A 203 -6.65 6.49 2.74
CA VAL A 203 -7.25 5.34 2.03
C VAL A 203 -6.27 4.16 2.03
N HIS A 204 -4.99 4.46 1.85
CA HIS A 204 -3.88 3.52 1.94
C HIS A 204 -3.84 2.83 3.31
N THR A 205 -3.99 3.61 4.38
CA THR A 205 -4.05 3.06 5.73
C THR A 205 -5.32 2.26 5.99
N TRP A 206 -6.48 2.80 5.60
CA TRP A 206 -7.76 2.09 5.70
C TRP A 206 -7.73 0.74 4.98
N GLY A 207 -7.12 0.68 3.79
CA GLY A 207 -6.97 -0.54 3.00
C GLY A 207 -6.24 -1.66 3.75
N ARG A 208 -5.27 -1.35 4.62
CA ARG A 208 -4.68 -2.33 5.54
C ARG A 208 -5.58 -2.60 6.74
N ASP A 209 -6.10 -1.56 7.38
CA ASP A 209 -6.88 -1.64 8.62
C ASP A 209 -8.13 -2.51 8.50
N ARG A 210 -8.75 -2.53 7.33
CA ARG A 210 -9.93 -3.35 7.04
C ARG A 210 -9.64 -4.85 6.92
N LEU A 211 -8.40 -5.22 6.63
CA LEU A 211 -8.01 -6.63 6.47
C LEU A 211 -7.82 -7.30 7.83
N THR A 212 -8.14 -8.60 7.89
CA THR A 212 -7.75 -9.46 9.01
C THR A 212 -6.24 -9.65 9.03
N LEU A 213 -5.65 -9.96 10.19
CA LEU A 213 -4.20 -10.16 10.31
C LEU A 213 -3.66 -11.14 9.26
N ASN A 214 -4.28 -12.32 9.12
CA ASN A 214 -3.86 -13.32 8.12
C ASN A 214 -3.92 -12.79 6.68
N LYS A 215 -4.97 -12.03 6.33
CA LYS A 215 -5.06 -11.42 4.99
C LYS A 215 -3.97 -10.37 4.78
N ARG A 216 -3.69 -9.53 5.77
CA ARG A 216 -2.62 -8.52 5.68
C ARG A 216 -1.28 -9.17 5.40
N LYS A 217 -0.92 -10.20 6.18
CA LYS A 217 0.35 -10.90 5.98
C LYS A 217 0.47 -11.51 4.58
N LYS A 218 -0.62 -12.11 4.08
CA LYS A 218 -0.69 -12.66 2.71
C LYS A 218 -0.55 -11.56 1.65
N CYS A 219 -1.28 -10.47 1.76
CA CYS A 219 -1.20 -9.35 0.80
C CYS A 219 0.18 -8.67 0.84
N CYS A 220 0.77 -8.52 2.03
CA CYS A 220 2.13 -8.01 2.21
C CYS A 220 3.14 -8.90 1.47
N LEU A 221 3.02 -10.23 1.63
CA LEU A 221 3.87 -11.18 0.92
C LEU A 221 3.62 -11.16 -0.60
N MET A 222 2.37 -11.09 -1.04
CA MET A 222 2.05 -10.98 -2.47
C MET A 222 2.68 -9.73 -3.10
N ALA A 223 2.65 -8.59 -2.41
CA ALA A 223 3.29 -7.36 -2.87
C ALA A 223 4.81 -7.51 -2.88
N TYR A 224 5.40 -8.10 -1.84
CA TYR A 224 6.84 -8.40 -1.76
C TYR A 224 7.31 -9.25 -2.95
N VAL A 225 6.61 -10.36 -3.22
CA VAL A 225 6.90 -11.27 -4.33
C VAL A 225 6.73 -10.59 -5.68
N THR A 226 5.66 -9.80 -5.85
CA THR A 226 5.43 -9.05 -7.10
C THR A 226 6.57 -8.07 -7.36
N LEU A 227 7.03 -7.34 -6.33
CA LEU A 227 8.18 -6.44 -6.45
C LEU A 227 9.45 -7.19 -6.84
N ALA A 228 9.74 -8.31 -6.17
CA ALA A 228 10.91 -9.14 -6.47
C ALA A 228 10.90 -9.68 -7.91
N CYS A 229 9.75 -10.16 -8.38
CA CYS A 229 9.59 -10.70 -9.73
C CYS A 229 9.56 -9.61 -10.81
N SER A 230 9.28 -8.36 -10.44
CA SER A 230 9.31 -7.23 -11.38
C SER A 230 10.73 -6.77 -11.73
N LEU A 231 11.75 -7.20 -10.99
CA LEU A 231 13.14 -6.84 -11.24
C LEU A 231 13.71 -7.64 -12.40
N ARG A 232 14.28 -6.93 -13.38
CA ARG A 232 14.95 -7.51 -14.53
C ARG A 232 16.30 -6.85 -14.69
N TRP A 233 17.29 -7.66 -15.04
CA TRP A 233 18.69 -7.23 -15.17
C TRP A 233 19.14 -7.12 -16.63
N ASP A 234 18.19 -7.17 -17.57
CA ASP A 234 18.43 -6.94 -18.99
C ASP A 234 18.32 -5.46 -19.34
N ALA A 235 18.89 -5.08 -20.49
CA ALA A 235 18.92 -3.70 -20.96
C ALA A 235 17.52 -3.10 -21.29
N GLY A 236 16.45 -3.89 -21.21
CA GLY A 236 15.08 -3.47 -21.51
C GLY A 236 14.35 -2.81 -20.33
N GLN A 237 14.87 -2.90 -19.11
CA GLN A 237 14.25 -2.24 -17.95
C GLN A 237 14.81 -0.81 -17.75
N PRO A 238 13.98 0.25 -17.78
CA PRO A 238 14.45 1.62 -17.60
C PRO A 238 15.06 1.86 -16.21
N TYR A 239 16.17 2.60 -16.16
CA TYR A 239 16.79 2.99 -14.88
C TYR A 239 15.83 3.79 -13.97
N GLY A 240 14.94 4.60 -14.55
CA GLY A 240 13.91 5.33 -13.81
C GLY A 240 12.92 4.40 -13.07
N PHE A 241 12.59 3.25 -13.67
CA PHE A 241 11.73 2.25 -13.04
C PHE A 241 12.37 1.68 -11.77
N GLN A 242 13.66 1.32 -11.83
CA GLN A 242 14.40 0.81 -10.66
C GLN A 242 14.39 1.82 -9.51
N ARG A 243 14.55 3.13 -9.80
CA ARG A 243 14.48 4.18 -8.78
C ARG A 243 13.11 4.24 -8.09
N THR A 244 12.02 4.20 -8.86
CA THR A 244 10.66 4.12 -8.30
C THR A 244 10.48 2.85 -7.47
N LEU A 245 11.02 1.72 -7.94
CA LEU A 245 10.88 0.43 -7.27
C LEU A 245 11.55 0.40 -5.89
N VAL A 246 12.70 1.07 -5.71
CA VAL A 246 13.35 1.20 -4.38
C VAL A 246 12.37 1.71 -3.32
N THR A 247 11.55 2.71 -3.67
CA THR A 247 10.58 3.32 -2.75
C THR A 247 9.53 2.30 -2.31
N HIS A 248 9.04 1.49 -3.25
CA HIS A 248 8.07 0.44 -2.94
C HIS A 248 8.69 -0.72 -2.15
N VAL A 249 9.92 -1.14 -2.47
CA VAL A 249 10.64 -2.20 -1.75
C VAL A 249 10.85 -1.79 -0.29
N ARG A 250 11.32 -0.56 -0.04
CA ARG A 250 11.48 -0.06 1.34
C ARG A 250 10.17 -0.04 2.11
N ALA A 251 9.12 0.54 1.52
CA ALA A 251 7.80 0.60 2.16
C ALA A 251 7.27 -0.82 2.49
N ASN A 252 7.37 -1.75 1.53
CA ASN A 252 6.91 -3.13 1.73
C ASN A 252 7.73 -3.86 2.81
N MET A 253 9.06 -3.71 2.82
CA MET A 253 9.93 -4.31 3.83
C MET A 253 9.66 -3.77 5.24
N GLU A 254 9.32 -2.49 5.38
CA GLU A 254 8.89 -1.91 6.65
C GLU A 254 7.58 -2.55 7.14
N TYR A 255 6.60 -2.74 6.25
CA TYR A 255 5.37 -3.45 6.59
C TYR A 255 5.66 -4.89 7.00
N PHE A 256 6.50 -5.60 6.24
CA PHE A 256 6.87 -6.98 6.51
C PHE A 256 7.52 -7.16 7.89
N LYS A 257 8.37 -6.20 8.31
CA LYS A 257 8.96 -6.15 9.66
C LYS A 257 7.90 -5.88 10.73
N SER A 258 7.01 -4.91 10.50
CA SER A 258 6.02 -4.47 11.49
C SER A 258 4.93 -5.51 11.82
N GLU A 259 4.59 -6.40 10.87
CA GLU A 259 3.51 -7.39 11.06
C GLU A 259 3.95 -8.67 11.80
N ASN A 260 5.19 -8.69 12.33
CA ASN A 260 5.81 -9.85 12.96
C ASN A 260 5.64 -11.11 12.08
N ASN A 261 6.00 -10.98 10.80
CA ASN A 261 5.85 -12.02 9.76
C ASN A 261 6.90 -13.13 9.86
N GLN A 262 7.37 -13.46 11.07
CA GLN A 262 8.32 -14.55 11.29
C GLN A 262 7.78 -15.91 10.80
N ASP A 263 6.45 -16.08 10.77
CA ASP A 263 5.79 -17.34 10.40
C ASP A 263 5.59 -17.57 8.88
N ILE A 264 5.79 -16.57 8.01
CA ILE A 264 5.30 -16.58 6.60
C ILE A 264 6.41 -16.75 5.54
N VAL A 265 7.49 -17.43 5.90
CA VAL A 265 8.75 -17.52 5.12
C VAL A 265 9.58 -16.27 5.34
N SER A 266 10.60 -16.38 6.20
CA SER A 266 11.47 -15.26 6.58
C SER A 266 12.47 -14.87 5.48
N TYR A 267 12.73 -15.76 4.52
CA TYR A 267 13.77 -15.61 3.51
C TYR A 267 13.34 -16.19 2.16
N MET A 268 13.52 -15.42 1.08
CA MET A 268 13.36 -15.86 -0.31
C MET A 268 14.60 -15.42 -1.09
N ASP A 269 15.33 -16.38 -1.63
CA ASP A 269 16.69 -16.17 -2.10
C ASP A 269 16.77 -15.19 -3.27
N ASP A 270 15.95 -15.41 -4.30
CA ASP A 270 15.82 -14.56 -5.47
C ASP A 270 15.38 -13.14 -5.11
N ALA A 271 14.42 -12.98 -4.19
CA ALA A 271 13.97 -11.67 -3.75
C ALA A 271 15.03 -10.88 -3.00
N TYR A 272 15.72 -11.51 -2.04
CA TYR A 272 16.78 -10.84 -1.28
C TYR A 272 17.97 -10.47 -2.19
N ALA A 273 18.36 -11.38 -3.09
CA ALA A 273 19.41 -11.10 -4.09
C ALA A 273 18.99 -9.96 -5.02
N ASN A 274 17.75 -9.97 -5.53
CA ASN A 274 17.24 -8.93 -6.41
C ASN A 274 17.17 -7.57 -5.70
N PHE A 275 16.71 -7.51 -4.45
CA PHE A 275 16.65 -6.27 -3.68
C PHE A 275 18.03 -5.75 -3.29
N GLY A 276 18.95 -6.63 -2.90
CA GLY A 276 20.35 -6.27 -2.64
C GLY A 276 20.99 -5.62 -3.87
N ARG A 277 20.88 -6.29 -5.02
CA ARG A 277 21.38 -5.75 -6.29
C ARG A 277 20.71 -4.45 -6.70
N LEU A 278 19.39 -4.33 -6.53
CA LEU A 278 18.65 -3.09 -6.82
C LEU A 278 19.20 -1.92 -5.99
N LEU A 279 19.37 -2.12 -4.69
CA LEU A 279 19.88 -1.10 -3.78
C LEU A 279 21.33 -0.73 -4.13
N TRP A 280 22.15 -1.72 -4.49
CA TRP A 280 23.53 -1.48 -4.94
C TRP A 280 23.57 -0.61 -6.21
N GLU A 281 22.85 -0.99 -7.28
CA GLU A 281 22.80 -0.26 -8.55
C GLU A 281 22.20 1.16 -8.40
N GLN A 282 21.38 1.37 -7.38
CA GLN A 282 20.79 2.68 -7.06
C GLN A 282 21.61 3.50 -6.03
N GLY A 283 22.78 3.01 -5.61
CA GLY A 283 23.74 3.73 -4.78
C GLY A 283 23.55 3.59 -3.26
N TYR A 284 22.71 2.66 -2.81
CA TYR A 284 22.42 2.40 -1.39
C TYR A 284 23.24 1.23 -0.85
N SER A 285 24.57 1.35 -0.92
CA SER A 285 25.51 0.25 -0.63
C SER A 285 25.36 -0.37 0.76
N ARG A 286 25.08 0.43 1.79
CA ARG A 286 24.91 -0.08 3.17
C ARG A 286 23.67 -0.96 3.33
N GLU A 287 22.57 -0.61 2.69
CA GLU A 287 21.34 -1.42 2.73
C GLU A 287 21.49 -2.67 1.87
N ALA A 288 22.18 -2.55 0.72
CA ALA A 288 22.51 -3.68 -0.15
C ALA A 288 23.36 -4.73 0.59
N GLU A 289 24.43 -4.30 1.25
CA GLU A 289 25.33 -5.16 2.03
C GLU A 289 24.56 -5.95 3.11
N GLN A 290 23.60 -5.33 3.79
CA GLN A 290 22.76 -6.01 4.79
C GLN A 290 21.91 -7.14 4.20
N LEU A 291 21.41 -6.97 2.98
CA LEU A 291 20.64 -8.01 2.30
C LEU A 291 21.57 -9.09 1.75
N GLU A 292 22.70 -8.72 1.17
CA GLU A 292 23.69 -9.65 0.61
C GLU A 292 24.32 -10.53 1.70
N MET A 293 24.59 -10.00 2.90
CA MET A 293 25.02 -10.81 4.04
C MET A 293 23.96 -11.85 4.44
N GLN A 294 22.67 -11.47 4.44
CA GLN A 294 21.59 -12.43 4.72
C GLN A 294 21.47 -13.50 3.65
N VAL A 295 21.72 -13.13 2.38
CA VAL A 295 21.78 -14.11 1.28
C VAL A 295 22.92 -15.09 1.51
N LEU A 296 24.12 -14.59 1.79
CA LEU A 296 25.30 -15.41 2.04
C LEU A 296 25.08 -16.35 3.22
N ASP A 297 24.56 -15.85 4.35
CA ASP A 297 24.30 -16.65 5.55
C ASP A 297 23.24 -17.73 5.28
N ALA A 298 22.15 -17.39 4.57
CA ALA A 298 21.10 -18.34 4.24
C ALA A 298 21.57 -19.43 3.28
N ARG A 299 22.34 -19.07 2.24
CA ARG A 299 22.93 -20.02 1.29
C ARG A 299 23.95 -20.93 1.96
N ASN A 300 24.84 -20.39 2.80
CA ASN A 300 25.78 -21.18 3.61
C ASN A 300 25.06 -22.20 4.51
N ARG A 301 23.94 -21.79 5.12
CA ARG A 301 23.14 -22.67 6.00
C ARG A 301 22.39 -23.76 5.23
N ILE A 302 21.80 -23.43 4.08
CA ILE A 302 20.91 -24.35 3.33
C ILE A 302 21.70 -25.25 2.38
N LEU A 303 22.74 -24.72 1.74
CA LEU A 303 23.51 -25.40 0.70
C LEU A 303 24.89 -25.87 1.19
N GLY A 304 25.38 -25.33 2.30
CA GLY A 304 26.72 -25.58 2.83
C GLY A 304 27.74 -24.55 2.33
N VAL A 305 28.82 -24.38 3.10
CA VAL A 305 29.88 -23.36 2.87
C VAL A 305 30.70 -23.63 1.59
N GLU A 306 30.65 -24.87 1.07
CA GLU A 306 31.35 -25.27 -0.15
C GLU A 306 30.51 -25.08 -1.42
N HIS A 307 29.25 -24.66 -1.30
CA HIS A 307 28.41 -24.38 -2.46
C HIS A 307 28.88 -23.07 -3.13
N PRO A 308 29.11 -23.06 -4.46
CA PRO A 308 29.48 -21.84 -5.20
C PRO A 308 28.46 -20.71 -5.10
#